data_AF-A0A959NEG5-F1
#
_entry.id   AF-A0A959NEG5-F1
#
_cell.length_a   1.000
_cell.length_b   1.000
_cell.length_c   1.000
_cell.angle_alpha   90.00
_cell.angle_beta   90.00
_cell.angle_gamma   90.00
#
_symmetry.space_group_name_H-M   'P 1'
#
loop_
_entity.id
_entity.type
_entity.pdbx_description
1 polymer ?
#
loop_
_entity_poly.entity_id
_entity_poly.type
_entity_poly.pdbx_seq_one_letter_code
_entity_poly.pdbx_strand_id
1 'polypeptide(L)'
;MSVERFSLNILSLQDMMTNEEKIDLIQQEQHGFHPVVPFNASEERLCKLDFTSQNKNLNATILNDTDLFSAYITRLLHEQKAKFGIGGYAEHRTIYQRSKV
;
A
#
# COMPACT_ATOMS: atom_id res chain seq x y z
N MET A 1 21.69 42.01 31.72
CA MET A 1 21.70 41.25 30.46
C MET A 1 21.18 39.86 30.76
N SER A 2 19.86 39.68 30.70
CA SER A 2 19.22 38.37 30.88
C SER A 2 19.16 37.68 29.54
N VAL A 3 19.68 36.47 29.47
CA VAL A 3 19.59 35.60 28.29
C VAL A 3 18.28 34.83 28.42
N GLU A 4 17.26 35.19 27.65
CA GLU A 4 16.06 34.38 27.51
C GLU A 4 16.42 33.09 26.77
N ARG A 5 16.29 31.96 27.46
CA ARG A 5 16.34 30.63 26.84
C ARG A 5 15.02 30.38 26.13
N PHE A 6 15.02 30.44 24.80
CA PHE A 6 13.96 29.88 23.99
C PHE A 6 13.88 28.38 24.25
N SER A 7 12.84 27.95 24.97
CA SER A 7 12.53 26.53 25.14
C SER A 7 11.85 26.05 23.86
N LEU A 8 12.56 25.20 23.10
CA LEU A 8 11.96 24.44 22.01
C LEU A 8 10.95 23.48 22.64
N ASN A 9 9.66 23.73 22.39
CA ASN A 9 8.56 22.90 22.86
C ASN A 9 8.60 21.58 22.08
N ILE A 10 9.20 20.55 22.67
CA ILE A 10 9.12 19.18 22.15
C ILE A 10 7.68 18.73 22.40
N LEU A 11 6.87 18.60 21.35
CA LEU A 11 5.50 18.08 21.43
C LEU A 11 5.50 16.78 22.23
N SER A 12 4.83 16.80 23.38
CA SER A 12 4.62 15.67 24.27
C SER A 12 3.53 14.75 23.70
N LEU A 13 3.43 13.51 24.20
CA LEU A 13 2.36 12.58 23.80
C LEU A 13 0.94 13.11 24.08
N GLN A 14 0.81 14.14 24.93
CA GLN A 14 -0.46 14.82 25.22
C GLN A 14 -0.84 15.83 24.12
N ASP A 15 0.10 16.18 23.24
CA ASP A 15 -0.13 17.06 22.08
C ASP A 15 -0.48 16.26 20.80
N MET A 16 -0.54 14.93 20.88
CA MET A 16 -0.87 14.08 19.74
C MET A 16 -2.39 13.94 19.61
N MET A 17 -2.93 14.28 18.44
CA MET A 17 -4.36 14.15 18.15
C MET A 17 -4.90 12.78 18.55
N THR A 18 -6.06 12.80 19.20
CA THR A 18 -6.88 11.63 19.49
C THR A 18 -7.34 10.95 18.18
N ASN A 19 -7.87 9.73 18.29
CA ASN A 19 -8.36 9.04 17.09
C ASN A 19 -9.61 9.71 16.54
N GLU A 20 -10.46 10.24 17.41
CA GLU A 20 -11.65 11.01 17.09
C GLU A 20 -11.27 12.26 16.29
N GLU A 21 -10.32 13.07 16.80
CA GLU A 21 -9.85 14.27 16.10
C GLU A 21 -9.22 13.94 14.73
N LYS A 22 -8.54 12.80 14.60
CA LYS A 22 -7.99 12.35 13.30
C LYS A 22 -9.08 11.96 12.32
N ILE A 23 -10.12 11.25 12.79
CA ILE A 23 -11.26 10.86 11.96
C ILE A 23 -11.96 12.13 11.46
N ASP A 24 -12.22 13.08 12.36
CA ASP A 24 -12.86 14.35 12.01
C ASP A 24 -12.05 15.12 10.96
N LEU A 25 -10.72 15.21 11.12
CA LEU A 25 -9.84 15.83 10.14
C LEU A 25 -9.90 15.13 8.77
N ILE A 26 -9.82 13.80 8.73
CA ILE A 26 -9.90 13.03 7.48
C ILE A 26 -11.25 13.25 6.80
N GLN A 27 -12.34 13.32 7.56
CA GLN A 27 -13.68 13.58 7.04
C GLN A 27 -13.84 15.01 6.52
N GLN A 28 -13.22 16.01 7.16
CA GLN A 28 -13.24 17.39 6.68
C GLN A 28 -12.54 17.53 5.33
N GLU A 29 -11.39 16.87 5.17
CA GLU A 29 -10.57 16.94 3.95
C GLU A 29 -11.02 15.95 2.85
N GLN A 30 -12.04 15.11 3.11
CA GLN A 30 -12.46 14.04 2.21
C GLN A 30 -12.87 14.52 0.81
N HIS A 31 -13.27 15.79 0.68
CA HIS A 31 -13.67 16.37 -0.60
C HIS A 31 -12.55 16.34 -1.65
N GLY A 32 -11.29 16.28 -1.21
CA GLY A 32 -10.12 16.21 -2.09
C GLY A 32 -9.71 14.78 -2.43
N PHE A 33 -10.39 13.78 -1.88
CA PHE A 33 -10.07 12.39 -2.15
C PHE A 33 -10.71 11.95 -3.46
N HIS A 34 -9.89 11.34 -4.30
CA HIS A 34 -10.33 10.82 -5.58
C HIS A 34 -9.80 9.41 -5.76
N PRO A 35 -10.58 8.53 -6.40
CA PRO A 35 -10.14 7.18 -6.70
C PRO A 35 -8.93 7.24 -7.65
N VAL A 36 -7.88 6.48 -7.33
CA VAL A 36 -6.69 6.36 -8.20
C VAL A 36 -7.02 5.59 -9.48
N VAL A 37 -7.98 4.67 -9.41
CA VAL A 37 -8.47 3.86 -10.52
C VAL A 37 -10.01 3.84 -10.52
N PRO A 38 -10.67 3.76 -11.68
CA PRO A 38 -12.13 3.74 -11.76
C PRO A 38 -12.68 2.34 -11.44
N PHE A 39 -12.53 1.91 -10.18
CA PHE A 39 -12.98 0.61 -9.71
C PHE A 39 -14.47 0.65 -9.33
N ASN A 40 -15.26 -0.23 -9.94
CA ASN A 40 -16.67 -0.44 -9.61
C ASN A 40 -16.83 -1.73 -8.79
N ALA A 41 -16.99 -1.57 -7.47
CA ALA A 41 -17.13 -2.71 -6.54
C ALA A 41 -18.38 -3.57 -6.78
N SER A 42 -19.39 -3.07 -7.51
CA SER A 42 -20.61 -3.83 -7.83
C SER A 42 -20.46 -4.75 -9.05
N GLU A 43 -19.50 -4.48 -9.92
CA GLU A 43 -19.33 -5.17 -11.21
C GLU A 43 -17.97 -5.86 -11.35
N GLU A 44 -16.93 -5.31 -10.71
CA GLU A 44 -15.55 -5.74 -10.88
C GLU A 44 -15.05 -6.53 -9.67
N ARG A 45 -14.20 -7.53 -9.95
CA ARG A 45 -13.53 -8.34 -8.93
C ARG A 45 -12.10 -7.88 -8.75
N LEU A 46 -11.61 -7.99 -7.51
CA LEU A 46 -10.19 -7.84 -7.21
C LEU A 46 -9.51 -9.21 -7.16
N CYS A 47 -8.37 -9.33 -7.83
CA CYS A 47 -7.50 -10.48 -7.74
C CYS A 47 -6.56 -10.30 -6.54
N LYS A 48 -6.67 -11.15 -5.53
CA LYS A 48 -5.70 -11.14 -4.43
C LYS A 48 -4.37 -11.70 -4.92
N LEU A 49 -3.31 -10.89 -4.85
CA LEU A 49 -1.96 -11.24 -5.25
C LEU A 49 -1.11 -11.50 -4.01
N ASP A 50 -0.53 -12.69 -3.91
CA ASP A 50 0.40 -13.06 -2.83
C ASP A 50 1.84 -12.93 -3.33
N PHE A 51 2.55 -11.93 -2.81
CA PHE A 51 3.96 -11.66 -3.10
C PHE A 51 4.89 -12.03 -1.93
N THR A 52 4.39 -12.82 -0.98
CA THR A 52 5.17 -13.34 0.15
C THR A 52 5.92 -14.61 -0.23
N SER A 53 6.83 -15.06 0.63
CA SER A 53 7.55 -16.34 0.47
C SER A 53 6.65 -17.58 0.57
N GLN A 54 5.39 -17.43 0.98
CA GLN A 54 4.43 -18.55 1.04
C GLN A 54 3.95 -18.97 -0.35
N ASN A 55 3.99 -18.05 -1.33
CA ASN A 55 3.57 -18.34 -2.69
C ASN A 55 4.64 -19.13 -3.46
N LYS A 56 4.56 -20.46 -3.41
CA LYS A 56 5.49 -21.37 -4.11
C LYS A 56 5.36 -21.33 -5.64
N ASN A 57 4.28 -20.77 -6.18
CA ASN A 57 4.10 -20.59 -7.64
C ASN A 57 4.90 -19.40 -8.18
N LEU A 58 5.29 -18.46 -7.30
CA LEU A 58 6.07 -17.29 -7.65
C LEU A 58 7.53 -17.51 -7.24
N ASN A 59 8.32 -18.06 -8.17
CA ASN A 59 9.73 -18.39 -7.95
C ASN A 59 10.67 -17.31 -8.49
N ALA A 60 11.96 -17.44 -8.18
CA ALA A 60 13.00 -16.48 -8.59
C ALA A 60 13.11 -16.32 -10.11
N THR A 61 12.90 -17.38 -10.90
CA THR A 61 12.92 -17.33 -12.37
C THR A 61 11.83 -16.40 -12.90
N ILE A 62 10.60 -16.55 -12.40
CA ILE A 62 9.47 -15.69 -12.78
C ILE A 62 9.69 -14.26 -12.26
N LEU A 63 10.16 -14.09 -11.02
CA LEU A 63 10.32 -12.77 -10.41
C LEU A 63 11.40 -11.92 -11.09
N ASN A 64 12.52 -12.53 -11.50
CA ASN A 64 13.68 -11.84 -12.05
C ASN A 64 13.55 -11.48 -13.53
N ASP A 65 12.52 -11.98 -14.21
CA ASP A 65 12.22 -11.70 -15.60
C ASP A 65 10.92 -10.88 -15.70
N THR A 66 10.99 -9.72 -16.33
CA THR A 66 9.83 -8.80 -16.39
C THR A 66 8.71 -9.34 -17.26
N ASP A 67 9.02 -10.07 -18.32
CA ASP A 67 8.03 -10.62 -19.24
C ASP A 67 7.33 -11.84 -18.60
N LEU A 68 8.10 -12.73 -17.97
CA LEU A 68 7.53 -13.86 -17.22
C LEU A 68 6.67 -13.39 -16.06
N PHE A 69 7.11 -12.38 -15.31
CA PHE A 69 6.33 -11.79 -14.23
C PHE A 69 5.03 -11.16 -14.76
N SER A 70 5.10 -10.38 -15.84
CA SER A 70 3.92 -9.73 -16.43
C SER A 70 2.90 -10.75 -16.96
N ALA A 71 3.38 -11.81 -17.62
CA ALA A 71 2.53 -12.91 -18.06
C ALA A 71 1.90 -13.65 -16.87
N TYR A 72 2.67 -13.87 -15.79
CA TYR A 72 2.17 -14.48 -14.56
C TYR A 72 1.04 -13.67 -13.93
N ILE A 73 1.19 -12.35 -13.79
CA ILE A 73 0.14 -11.47 -13.26
C ILE A 73 -1.10 -11.46 -14.16
N THR A 74 -0.89 -11.36 -15.48
CA THR A 74 -1.98 -11.36 -16.46
C THR A 74 -2.80 -12.66 -16.39
N ARG A 75 -2.13 -13.80 -16.26
CA ARG A 75 -2.77 -15.10 -16.07
C ARG A 75 -3.62 -15.12 -14.81
N LEU A 76 -3.10 -14.67 -13.67
CA LEU A 76 -3.85 -14.63 -12.40
C LEU A 76 -5.11 -13.76 -12.49
N LEU A 77 -4.99 -12.58 -13.11
CA LEU A 77 -6.12 -11.69 -13.35
C LEU A 77 -7.20 -12.36 -14.22
N HIS A 78 -6.78 -13.00 -15.31
CA HIS A 78 -7.69 -13.71 -16.22
C HIS A 78 -8.38 -14.89 -15.53
N GLU A 79 -7.64 -15.73 -14.81
CA GLU A 79 -8.19 -16.88 -14.05
C GLU A 79 -9.24 -16.45 -13.01
N GLN A 80 -9.03 -15.30 -12.37
CA GLN A 80 -9.96 -14.76 -11.37
C GLN A 80 -11.04 -13.85 -11.97
N LYS A 81 -11.06 -13.67 -13.29
CA LYS A 81 -11.96 -12.74 -14.01
C LYS A 81 -11.94 -11.35 -13.39
N ALA A 82 -10.74 -10.87 -13.08
CA ALA A 82 -10.48 -9.61 -12.39
C ALA A 82 -9.70 -8.67 -13.30
N LYS A 83 -10.01 -7.37 -13.20
CA LYS A 83 -9.29 -6.31 -13.92
C LYS A 83 -8.17 -5.71 -13.08
N PHE A 84 -8.34 -5.71 -11.76
CA PHE A 84 -7.39 -5.12 -10.81
C PHE A 84 -6.85 -6.18 -9.85
N GLY A 85 -5.56 -6.07 -9.54
CA GLY A 85 -4.91 -6.87 -8.52
C GLY A 85 -4.73 -6.08 -7.23
N ILE A 86 -4.82 -6.76 -6.08
CA ILE A 86 -4.55 -6.18 -4.76
C ILE A 86 -3.61 -7.09 -3.97
N GLY A 87 -2.53 -6.50 -3.45
CA GLY A 87 -1.61 -7.18 -2.52
C GLY A 87 -2.00 -6.91 -1.06
N GLY A 88 -1.35 -7.60 -0.12
CA GLY A 88 -1.49 -7.33 1.31
C GLY A 88 -0.88 -5.98 1.70
N TYR A 89 -1.53 -5.28 2.63
CA TYR A 89 -0.94 -4.13 3.31
C TYR A 89 0.04 -4.62 4.39
N ALA A 90 1.18 -3.93 4.54
CA ALA A 90 2.24 -4.28 5.50
C ALA A 90 2.79 -5.72 5.37
N GLU A 91 2.69 -6.33 4.19
CA GLU A 91 3.23 -7.68 3.96
C GLU A 91 4.73 -7.64 3.64
N HIS A 92 5.48 -8.66 4.10
CA HIS A 92 6.89 -8.82 3.73
C HIS A 92 6.99 -9.35 2.29
N ARG A 93 7.05 -8.43 1.33
CA ARG A 93 7.09 -8.77 -0.11
C ARG A 93 8.49 -9.20 -0.54
N THR A 94 8.63 -10.45 -0.95
CA THR A 94 9.89 -11.00 -1.46
C THR A 94 10.29 -10.36 -2.79
N ILE A 95 9.33 -9.82 -3.56
CA ILE A 95 9.57 -9.16 -4.85
C ILE A 95 10.57 -8.00 -4.79
N TYR A 96 10.69 -7.30 -3.66
CA TYR A 96 11.61 -6.17 -3.53
C TYR A 96 13.08 -6.60 -3.48
N GLN A 97 13.37 -7.89 -3.24
CA GLN A 97 14.72 -8.43 -3.33
C GLN A 97 15.29 -8.43 -4.77
N ARG A 98 14.44 -8.21 -5.78
CA ARG A 98 14.85 -8.14 -7.19
C ARG A 98 15.73 -6.94 -7.50
N SER A 99 15.49 -5.81 -6.84
CA SER A 99 16.24 -4.59 -7.10
C SER A 99 17.52 -4.61 -6.26
N LYS A 100 18.69 -4.66 -6.93
CA LYS A 100 19.95 -4.29 -6.27
C LYS A 100 19.83 -2.82 -5.88
N VAL A 101 19.67 -2.54 -4.59
CA VAL A 101 19.90 -1.20 -4.04
C VAL A 101 21.38 -0.94 -3.89
#